data_AF-G7GX54-F1
#
_entry.id   AF-G7GX54-F1
#
_cell.length_a   1.000
_cell.length_b   1.000
_cell.length_c   1.000
_cell.angle_alpha   90.00
_cell.angle_beta   90.00
_cell.angle_gamma   90.00
#
_symmetry.space_group_name_H-M   'P 1'
#
loop_
_entity.id
_entity.type
_entity.pdbx_description
1 polymer ?
#
loop_
_entity_poly.entity_id
_entity_poly.type
_entity_poly.pdbx_seq_one_letter_code
_entity_poly.pdbx_strand_id
1 'polypeptide(L)'
;MEDKLAGRDYGEVYRVQGRSDLHRFLQRAIEESGGRVLYASNPGRAPVYLGVQIDSDERIGMLVYPFRITRNTIRNRPSDEIRGQLRYGSDESWKREHPVGRDPAGVDVTLIVGIDLDDEVMLGLDANLWDPLPMGISFYAKDADIEEAKQTGWHVWEKVNRSGTKRSEARSPTSLETVVAFTSDRLIDYARLERRATALRLDPPLRFSTAIAMADRALPNEPTPRHVLEEQFALTGEQILDIIGGRNRLSVAVRGGVAEYHLEKQLSDAPGVASVDRLDVDAMHDFDVTLDDGTFVRVECKNASPKATAGGEFKVEVQKTRASKGDPASRFYPADAFDVVAACLFSPTGRWQFRFGLTAEMPRHKDFPDRLAPIQRITDAWAESLPSLIDS
;
A
#
# COMPACT_ATOMS: atom_id res chain seq x y z
N MET A 1 -24.42 -7.72 -24.11
CA MET A 1 -23.14 -7.54 -23.41
C MET A 1 -23.40 -6.48 -22.37
N GLU A 2 -23.52 -6.87 -21.10
CA GLU A 2 -23.56 -5.87 -20.03
C GLU A 2 -22.16 -5.25 -19.95
N ASP A 3 -22.08 -3.94 -20.19
CA ASP A 3 -20.84 -3.18 -20.00
C ASP A 3 -20.45 -3.26 -18.52
N LYS A 4 -19.42 -4.05 -18.24
CA LYS A 4 -18.87 -4.20 -16.89
C LYS A 4 -18.06 -2.96 -16.53
N LEU A 5 -18.42 -2.28 -15.45
CA LEU A 5 -17.68 -1.13 -14.93
C LEU A 5 -16.24 -1.55 -14.59
N ALA A 6 -15.25 -0.95 -15.26
CA ALA A 6 -13.84 -1.27 -15.11
C ALA A 6 -13.48 -2.75 -15.34
N GLY A 7 -14.26 -3.48 -16.14
CA GLY A 7 -14.04 -4.92 -16.38
C GLY A 7 -14.33 -5.82 -15.17
N ARG A 8 -14.92 -5.27 -14.10
CA ARG A 8 -15.32 -6.05 -12.92
C ARG A 8 -16.42 -7.03 -13.27
N ASP A 9 -16.12 -8.32 -13.14
CA ASP A 9 -17.10 -9.38 -13.22
C ASP A 9 -17.27 -10.00 -11.84
N TYR A 10 -18.21 -9.47 -11.09
CA TYR A 10 -18.68 -10.17 -9.91
C TYR A 10 -19.53 -11.34 -10.42
N GLY A 11 -18.90 -12.52 -10.45
CA GLY A 11 -19.50 -13.76 -10.94
C GLY A 11 -20.88 -14.04 -10.32
N GLU A 12 -21.59 -15.02 -10.88
CA GLU A 12 -23.00 -15.25 -10.54
C GLU A 12 -23.27 -15.32 -9.03
N VAL A 13 -24.30 -14.59 -8.59
CA VAL A 13 -24.78 -14.62 -7.21
C VAL A 13 -25.90 -15.64 -7.07
N TYR A 14 -25.60 -16.74 -6.39
CA TYR A 14 -26.53 -17.82 -6.13
C TYR A 14 -27.36 -17.57 -4.88
N ARG A 15 -28.64 -17.93 -4.92
CA ARG A 15 -29.47 -18.05 -3.71
C ARG A 15 -29.18 -19.39 -3.04
N VAL A 16 -28.86 -19.37 -1.76
CA VAL A 16 -28.51 -20.55 -0.96
C VAL A 16 -29.33 -20.62 0.32
N GLN A 17 -29.49 -21.82 0.88
CA GLN A 17 -30.19 -22.05 2.14
C GLN A 17 -29.31 -22.89 3.07
N GLY A 18 -29.54 -22.80 4.39
CA GLY A 18 -28.83 -23.62 5.38
C GLY A 18 -27.33 -23.33 5.50
N ARG A 19 -26.90 -22.10 5.21
CA ARG A 19 -25.48 -21.69 5.24
C ARG A 19 -25.18 -20.58 6.25
N SER A 20 -26.13 -20.26 7.12
CA SER A 20 -25.95 -19.20 8.13
C SER A 20 -24.84 -19.50 9.13
N ASP A 21 -24.54 -20.78 9.37
CA ASP A 21 -23.42 -21.21 10.21
C ASP A 21 -22.07 -20.98 9.55
N LEU A 22 -21.89 -21.32 8.27
CA LEU A 22 -20.69 -20.96 7.49
C LEU A 22 -20.47 -19.45 7.45
N HIS A 23 -21.55 -18.68 7.29
CA HIS A 23 -21.50 -17.21 7.29
C HIS A 23 -21.08 -16.64 8.66
N ARG A 24 -21.57 -17.23 9.76
CA ARG A 24 -21.17 -16.84 11.11
C ARG A 24 -19.73 -17.22 11.40
N PHE A 25 -19.32 -18.42 10.98
CA PHE A 25 -17.95 -18.89 11.13
C PHE A 25 -16.96 -17.96 10.43
N LEU A 26 -17.21 -17.57 9.18
CA LEU A 26 -16.34 -16.65 8.44
C LEU A 26 -16.20 -15.29 9.15
N GLN A 27 -17.29 -14.71 9.66
CA GLN A 27 -17.21 -13.44 10.40
C GLN A 27 -16.39 -13.59 11.69
N ARG A 28 -16.62 -14.67 12.44
CA ARG A 28 -15.85 -14.97 13.66
C ARG A 28 -14.37 -15.18 13.35
N ALA A 29 -14.05 -15.91 12.28
CA ALA A 29 -12.68 -16.15 11.83
C ALA A 29 -11.96 -14.83 11.47
N ILE A 30 -12.66 -13.86 10.86
CA ILE A 30 -12.08 -12.52 10.64
C ILE A 30 -11.72 -11.82 11.96
N GLU A 31 -12.61 -11.89 12.95
CA GLU A 31 -12.36 -11.30 14.28
C GLU A 31 -11.21 -12.01 15.01
N GLU A 32 -11.16 -13.33 14.95
CA GLU A 32 -10.09 -14.16 15.52
C GLU A 32 -8.74 -13.91 14.83
N SER A 33 -8.74 -13.60 13.52
CA SER A 33 -7.57 -13.14 12.77
C SER A 33 -7.13 -11.70 13.11
N GLY A 34 -7.80 -11.01 14.03
CA GLY A 34 -7.49 -9.63 14.41
C GLY A 34 -8.08 -8.57 13.47
N GLY A 35 -9.01 -8.96 12.58
CA GLY A 35 -9.74 -8.03 11.73
C GLY A 35 -11.07 -7.59 12.32
N ARG A 36 -11.72 -6.66 11.62
CA ARG A 36 -13.07 -6.19 11.89
C ARG A 36 -13.92 -6.31 10.63
N VAL A 37 -15.08 -6.94 10.74
CA VAL A 37 -16.06 -6.97 9.65
C VAL A 37 -16.76 -5.62 9.56
N LEU A 38 -16.57 -4.91 8.45
CA LEU A 38 -17.27 -3.66 8.12
C LEU A 38 -18.61 -3.93 7.44
N TYR A 39 -18.65 -4.98 6.61
CA TYR A 39 -19.83 -5.37 5.87
C TYR A 39 -19.82 -6.88 5.62
N ALA A 40 -21.00 -7.50 5.66
CA ALA A 40 -21.20 -8.88 5.25
C ALA A 40 -22.47 -8.99 4.40
N SER A 41 -22.38 -9.71 3.27
CA SER A 41 -23.52 -9.99 2.41
C SER A 41 -24.57 -10.87 3.12
N ASN A 42 -25.79 -10.93 2.58
CA ASN A 42 -26.85 -11.77 3.15
C ASN A 42 -26.44 -13.27 3.17
N PRO A 43 -26.64 -14.02 4.28
CA PRO A 43 -26.27 -15.44 4.40
C PRO A 43 -27.01 -16.38 3.43
N GLY A 44 -28.11 -15.92 2.82
CA GLY A 44 -28.82 -16.60 1.75
C GLY A 44 -28.22 -16.39 0.36
N ARG A 45 -27.00 -15.85 0.26
CA ARG A 45 -26.28 -15.63 -1.00
C ARG A 45 -24.91 -16.31 -1.00
N ALA A 46 -24.46 -16.71 -2.18
CA ALA A 46 -23.09 -17.11 -2.44
C ALA A 46 -22.62 -16.51 -3.78
N PRO A 47 -21.36 -16.07 -3.93
CA PRO A 47 -20.33 -15.99 -2.88
C PRO A 47 -20.74 -15.06 -1.72
N VAL A 48 -20.14 -15.30 -0.55
CA VAL A 48 -20.23 -14.40 0.60
C VAL A 48 -19.25 -13.27 0.38
N TYR A 49 -19.75 -12.04 0.33
CA TYR A 49 -18.88 -10.86 0.30
C TYR A 49 -18.68 -10.33 1.72
N LEU A 50 -17.41 -10.16 2.11
CA LEU A 50 -17.01 -9.54 3.37
C LEU A 50 -16.17 -8.30 3.08
N GLY A 51 -16.57 -7.14 3.59
CA GLY A 51 -15.69 -5.98 3.69
C GLY A 51 -14.99 -6.04 5.04
N VAL A 52 -13.66 -6.18 5.03
CA VAL A 52 -12.85 -6.37 6.23
C VAL A 52 -11.90 -5.19 6.40
N GLN A 53 -11.80 -4.70 7.63
CA GLN A 53 -10.74 -3.79 8.06
C GLN A 53 -9.75 -4.56 8.91
N ILE A 54 -8.46 -4.34 8.68
CA ILE A 54 -7.33 -4.92 9.41
C ILE A 54 -6.48 -3.74 9.85
N ASP A 55 -5.94 -3.79 11.07
CA ASP A 55 -5.32 -2.62 11.70
C ASP A 55 -6.19 -1.35 11.51
N SER A 56 -5.66 -0.13 11.61
CA SER A 56 -6.52 1.04 11.40
C SER A 56 -6.87 1.29 9.93
N ASP A 57 -6.02 0.89 8.96
CA ASP A 57 -6.09 1.46 7.60
C ASP A 57 -6.16 0.40 6.48
N GLU A 58 -5.76 -0.87 6.68
CA GLU A 58 -5.87 -1.87 5.62
C GLU A 58 -7.32 -2.32 5.46
N ARG A 59 -7.84 -2.26 4.23
CA ARG A 59 -9.16 -2.79 3.89
C ARG A 59 -9.05 -3.83 2.79
N ILE A 60 -9.73 -4.94 2.99
CA ILE A 60 -9.80 -6.03 2.03
C ILE A 60 -11.27 -6.37 1.81
N GLY A 61 -11.70 -6.32 0.55
CA GLY A 61 -12.95 -6.98 0.16
C GLY A 61 -12.66 -8.46 -0.13
N MET A 62 -13.41 -9.37 0.47
CA MET A 62 -13.25 -10.81 0.28
C MET A 62 -14.50 -11.38 -0.37
N LEU A 63 -14.35 -11.92 -1.58
CA LEU A 63 -15.39 -12.65 -2.30
C LEU A 63 -15.19 -14.16 -2.04
N VAL A 64 -15.84 -14.67 -0.99
CA VAL A 64 -15.63 -16.04 -0.50
C VAL A 64 -16.65 -17.00 -1.13
N TYR A 65 -16.18 -18.09 -1.71
CA TYR A 65 -17.00 -19.22 -2.16
C TYR A 65 -16.88 -20.37 -1.15
N PRO A 66 -17.59 -20.33 -0.01
CA PRO A 66 -17.47 -21.34 1.02
C PRO A 66 -18.21 -22.62 0.65
N PHE A 67 -17.66 -23.78 0.99
CA PHE A 67 -18.40 -25.05 0.97
C PHE A 67 -18.11 -25.86 2.22
N ARG A 68 -19.07 -26.68 2.65
CA ARG A 68 -18.91 -27.48 3.88
C ARG A 68 -18.01 -28.69 3.61
N ILE A 69 -17.12 -28.96 4.55
CA ILE A 69 -16.38 -30.21 4.69
C ILE A 69 -17.11 -31.10 5.70
N THR A 70 -17.18 -32.40 5.40
CA THR A 70 -17.87 -33.39 6.24
C THR A 70 -17.05 -34.67 6.37
N ARG A 71 -17.16 -35.32 7.53
CA ARG A 71 -16.50 -36.59 7.90
C ARG A 71 -17.44 -37.80 7.81
N ASN A 72 -18.32 -37.81 6.80
CA ASN A 72 -19.30 -38.90 6.67
C ASN A 72 -18.60 -40.24 6.37
N THR A 73 -18.76 -41.21 7.27
CA THR A 73 -18.30 -42.58 7.07
C THR A 73 -19.16 -43.24 6.00
N ILE A 74 -18.57 -43.57 4.85
CA ILE A 74 -19.27 -44.23 3.74
C ILE A 74 -18.61 -45.59 3.49
N ARG A 75 -19.43 -46.62 3.25
CA ARG A 75 -18.96 -47.97 2.91
C ARG A 75 -18.01 -47.92 1.71
N ASN A 76 -16.85 -48.58 1.82
CA ASN A 76 -15.77 -48.62 0.81
C ASN A 76 -14.99 -47.31 0.62
N ARG A 77 -14.97 -46.44 1.62
CA ARG A 77 -14.13 -45.25 1.63
C ARG A 77 -13.07 -45.36 2.74
N PRO A 78 -11.83 -44.88 2.52
CA PRO A 78 -10.85 -44.79 3.60
C PRO A 78 -11.43 -43.97 4.76
N SER A 79 -11.22 -44.45 5.99
CA SER A 79 -11.76 -43.83 7.20
C SER A 79 -11.08 -42.50 7.54
N ASP A 80 -9.92 -42.25 6.96
CA ASP A 80 -9.05 -41.08 7.17
C ASP A 80 -9.28 -39.97 6.14
N GLU A 81 -10.38 -40.01 5.38
CA GLU A 81 -10.68 -39.00 4.36
C GLU A 81 -11.87 -38.11 4.72
N ILE A 82 -11.62 -36.81 4.72
CA ILE A 82 -12.66 -35.79 4.74
C ILE A 82 -13.13 -35.43 3.33
N ARG A 83 -14.37 -34.96 3.20
CA ARG A 83 -14.96 -34.59 1.91
C ARG A 83 -15.60 -33.21 1.97
N GLY A 84 -15.17 -32.33 1.08
CA GLY A 84 -15.88 -31.10 0.75
C GLY A 84 -16.64 -31.24 -0.57
N GLN A 85 -17.78 -30.58 -0.70
CA GLN A 85 -18.50 -30.57 -1.97
C GLN A 85 -18.98 -29.18 -2.35
N LEU A 86 -18.51 -28.69 -3.49
CA LEU A 86 -18.90 -27.41 -4.04
C LEU A 86 -20.25 -27.55 -4.76
N ARG A 87 -21.30 -27.00 -4.18
CA ARG A 87 -22.67 -27.04 -4.74
C ARG A 87 -23.36 -25.69 -4.59
N TYR A 88 -23.60 -25.03 -5.71
CA TYR A 88 -24.45 -23.85 -5.80
C TYR A 88 -25.49 -24.05 -6.90
N GLY A 89 -26.72 -23.58 -6.70
CA GLY A 89 -27.81 -23.85 -7.63
C GLY A 89 -28.26 -25.32 -7.66
N SER A 90 -29.05 -25.68 -8.66
CA SER A 90 -29.58 -27.04 -8.87
C SER A 90 -28.66 -27.86 -9.78
N ASP A 91 -28.75 -29.19 -9.69
CA ASP A 91 -27.99 -30.13 -10.54
C ASP A 91 -28.13 -29.84 -12.05
N GLU A 92 -29.30 -29.36 -12.48
CA GLU A 92 -29.53 -28.95 -13.87
C GLU A 92 -28.67 -27.75 -14.28
N SER A 93 -28.50 -26.79 -13.37
CA SER A 93 -27.68 -25.60 -13.61
C SER A 93 -26.20 -25.91 -13.73
N TRP A 94 -25.71 -27.03 -13.17
CA TRP A 94 -24.29 -27.40 -13.17
C TRP A 94 -23.73 -27.79 -14.55
N LYS A 95 -24.59 -27.86 -15.58
CA LYS A 95 -24.18 -28.19 -16.95
C LYS A 95 -23.56 -27.02 -17.70
N ARG A 96 -23.74 -25.79 -17.23
CA ARG A 96 -23.13 -24.58 -17.82
C ARG A 96 -21.88 -24.18 -17.03
N GLU A 97 -21.11 -23.25 -17.60
CA GLU A 97 -19.97 -22.66 -16.91
C GLU A 97 -20.42 -21.73 -15.77
N HIS A 98 -19.65 -21.77 -14.69
CA HIS A 98 -19.85 -20.97 -13.49
C HIS A 98 -18.57 -20.18 -13.19
N PRO A 99 -18.33 -19.06 -13.89
CA PRO A 99 -17.11 -18.30 -13.71
C PRO A 99 -16.97 -17.80 -12.27
N VAL A 100 -15.73 -17.80 -11.79
CA VAL A 100 -15.38 -17.22 -10.51
C VAL A 100 -15.36 -15.70 -10.66
N GLY A 101 -16.03 -14.99 -9.75
CA GLY A 101 -15.96 -13.53 -9.73
C GLY A 101 -14.53 -13.05 -9.48
N ARG A 102 -14.08 -12.04 -10.24
CA ARG A 102 -12.74 -11.45 -10.12
C ARG A 102 -12.81 -9.93 -10.15
N ASP A 103 -12.00 -9.28 -9.32
CA ASP A 103 -11.77 -7.85 -9.40
C ASP A 103 -10.44 -7.55 -10.12
N PRO A 104 -10.46 -7.13 -11.39
CA PRO A 104 -9.24 -6.76 -12.11
C PRO A 104 -8.53 -5.53 -11.49
N ALA A 105 -9.21 -4.73 -10.67
CA ALA A 105 -8.61 -3.60 -9.97
C ALA A 105 -7.83 -4.02 -8.71
N GLY A 106 -7.93 -5.27 -8.27
CA GLY A 106 -7.19 -5.81 -7.13
C GLY A 106 -7.66 -5.31 -5.76
N VAL A 107 -8.87 -4.74 -5.66
CA VAL A 107 -9.47 -4.30 -4.38
C VAL A 107 -10.11 -5.48 -3.66
N ASP A 108 -10.85 -6.31 -4.39
CA ASP A 108 -11.48 -7.52 -3.85
C ASP A 108 -10.62 -8.76 -4.17
N VAL A 109 -10.40 -9.62 -3.17
CA VAL A 109 -9.74 -10.92 -3.33
C VAL A 109 -10.79 -12.03 -3.35
N THR A 110 -10.64 -12.97 -4.29
CA THR A 110 -11.53 -14.12 -4.40
C THR A 110 -10.95 -15.33 -3.69
N LEU A 111 -11.73 -15.92 -2.79
CA LEU A 111 -11.33 -17.07 -1.98
C LEU A 111 -12.25 -18.27 -2.27
N ILE A 112 -11.68 -19.46 -2.45
CA ILE A 112 -12.45 -20.70 -2.55
C ILE A 112 -12.07 -21.58 -1.38
N VAL A 113 -13.00 -21.76 -0.44
CA VAL A 113 -12.67 -22.28 0.89
C VAL A 113 -13.62 -23.41 1.27
N GLY A 114 -13.07 -24.58 1.58
CA GLY A 114 -13.77 -25.64 2.29
C GLY A 114 -13.71 -25.37 3.79
N ILE A 115 -14.83 -25.44 4.51
CA ILE A 115 -14.90 -25.17 5.95
C ILE A 115 -15.30 -26.45 6.67
N ASP A 116 -14.41 -26.96 7.52
CA ASP A 116 -14.71 -27.96 8.52
C ASP A 116 -15.12 -27.26 9.81
N LEU A 117 -16.43 -27.24 10.09
CA LEU A 117 -16.97 -26.54 11.25
C LEU A 117 -16.73 -27.31 12.56
N ASP A 118 -16.52 -28.63 12.49
CA ASP A 118 -16.33 -29.46 13.68
C ASP A 118 -14.91 -29.29 14.23
N ASP A 119 -13.93 -29.20 13.32
CA ASP A 119 -12.52 -28.99 13.66
C ASP A 119 -12.06 -27.53 13.61
N GLU A 120 -12.93 -26.63 13.17
CA GLU A 120 -12.66 -25.19 12.96
C GLU A 120 -11.47 -24.93 12.01
N VAL A 121 -11.27 -25.81 11.02
CA VAL A 121 -10.23 -25.72 9.99
C VAL A 121 -10.83 -25.35 8.65
N MET A 122 -10.12 -24.51 7.91
CA MET A 122 -10.42 -24.14 6.53
C MET A 122 -9.41 -24.74 5.57
N LEU A 123 -9.89 -25.12 4.38
CA LEU A 123 -9.10 -25.59 3.26
C LEU A 123 -9.20 -24.59 2.11
N GLY A 124 -8.13 -23.83 1.92
CA GLY A 124 -7.96 -22.88 0.83
C GLY A 124 -7.52 -23.55 -0.47
N LEU A 125 -8.30 -23.34 -1.52
CA LEU A 125 -8.05 -23.83 -2.87
C LEU A 125 -7.58 -22.69 -3.78
N ASP A 126 -6.79 -23.01 -4.81
CA ASP A 126 -6.29 -22.01 -5.75
C ASP A 126 -7.43 -21.46 -6.63
N ALA A 127 -7.80 -20.19 -6.42
CA ALA A 127 -8.88 -19.55 -7.15
C ALA A 127 -8.62 -19.47 -8.67
N ASN A 128 -7.36 -19.47 -9.11
CA ASN A 128 -7.01 -19.47 -10.54
C ASN A 128 -7.26 -20.82 -11.21
N LEU A 129 -7.08 -21.92 -10.47
CA LEU A 129 -7.30 -23.28 -10.99
C LEU A 129 -8.77 -23.70 -10.95
N TRP A 130 -9.56 -23.07 -10.09
CA TRP A 130 -10.97 -23.40 -9.87
C TRP A 130 -11.94 -22.47 -10.62
N ASP A 131 -11.44 -21.75 -11.63
CA ASP A 131 -12.21 -20.92 -12.53
C ASP A 131 -12.27 -21.59 -13.93
N PRO A 132 -13.46 -21.96 -14.44
CA PRO A 132 -14.77 -21.86 -13.80
C PRO A 132 -14.99 -22.88 -12.67
N LEU A 133 -15.91 -22.57 -11.76
CA LEU A 133 -16.27 -23.41 -10.61
C LEU A 133 -16.83 -24.76 -11.06
N PRO A 134 -16.21 -25.88 -10.64
CA PRO A 134 -16.65 -27.21 -11.01
C PRO A 134 -17.78 -27.70 -10.12
N MET A 135 -19.00 -27.25 -10.38
CA MET A 135 -20.18 -27.59 -9.57
C MET A 135 -20.41 -29.10 -9.47
N GLY A 136 -20.75 -29.56 -8.26
CA GLY A 136 -21.04 -30.95 -7.96
C GLY A 136 -19.80 -31.84 -7.77
N ILE A 137 -18.59 -31.32 -8.00
CA ILE A 137 -17.34 -32.06 -7.74
C ILE A 137 -17.04 -32.08 -6.23
N SER A 138 -16.50 -33.22 -5.79
CA SER A 138 -16.04 -33.40 -4.42
C SER A 138 -14.54 -33.17 -4.34
N PHE A 139 -14.14 -32.41 -3.33
CA PHE A 139 -12.78 -32.28 -2.86
C PHE A 139 -12.55 -33.25 -1.70
N TYR A 140 -11.33 -33.73 -1.58
CA TYR A 140 -10.90 -34.73 -0.60
C TYR A 140 -9.54 -34.31 -0.02
N ALA A 141 -9.38 -34.49 1.28
CA ALA A 141 -8.14 -34.33 2.03
C ALA A 141 -8.05 -35.42 3.10
N LYS A 142 -6.86 -35.60 3.69
CA LYS A 142 -6.64 -36.59 4.74
C LYS A 142 -6.82 -35.98 6.11
N ASP A 143 -7.23 -36.80 7.07
CA ASP A 143 -7.33 -36.42 8.48
C ASP A 143 -5.99 -35.91 9.01
N ALA A 144 -4.88 -36.51 8.58
CA ALA A 144 -3.54 -36.07 8.93
C ALA A 144 -3.27 -34.61 8.53
N ASP A 145 -3.77 -34.16 7.37
CA ASP A 145 -3.59 -32.77 6.93
C ASP A 145 -4.38 -31.79 7.81
N ILE A 146 -5.55 -32.20 8.29
CA ILE A 146 -6.37 -31.40 9.21
C ILE A 146 -5.74 -31.35 10.59
N GLU A 147 -5.25 -32.47 11.11
CA GLU A 147 -4.58 -32.52 12.40
C GLU A 147 -3.28 -31.71 12.40
N GLU A 148 -2.50 -31.74 11.32
CA GLU A 148 -1.32 -30.90 11.18
C GLU A 148 -1.70 -29.42 11.22
N ALA A 149 -2.71 -29.00 10.46
CA ALA A 149 -3.20 -27.62 10.47
C ALA A 149 -3.71 -27.17 11.84
N LYS A 150 -4.33 -28.06 12.62
CA LYS A 150 -4.76 -27.75 14.00
C LYS A 150 -3.57 -27.55 14.93
N GLN A 151 -2.51 -28.33 14.75
CA GLN A 151 -1.31 -28.27 15.59
C GLN A 151 -0.46 -27.03 15.29
N THR A 152 -0.31 -26.67 14.02
CA THR A 152 0.58 -25.58 13.57
C THR A 152 -0.17 -24.27 13.29
N GLY A 153 -1.50 -24.34 13.12
CA GLY A 153 -2.34 -23.27 12.60
C GLY A 153 -2.29 -23.14 11.07
N TRP A 154 -1.32 -23.75 10.40
CA TRP A 154 -1.09 -23.59 8.96
C TRP A 154 -0.32 -24.77 8.38
N HIS A 155 -0.92 -25.46 7.41
CA HIS A 155 -0.34 -26.62 6.74
C HIS A 155 -0.51 -26.50 5.23
N VAL A 156 0.52 -26.86 4.47
CA VAL A 156 0.54 -26.74 3.01
C VAL A 156 1.01 -28.06 2.41
N TRP A 157 0.29 -28.55 1.40
CA TRP A 157 0.70 -29.73 0.65
C TRP A 157 0.30 -29.62 -0.81
N GLU A 158 0.91 -30.48 -1.63
CA GLU A 158 0.54 -30.64 -3.03
C GLU A 158 -0.46 -31.78 -3.20
N LYS A 159 -1.50 -31.50 -3.98
CA LYS A 159 -2.49 -32.47 -4.39
C LYS A 159 -2.36 -32.75 -5.88
N VAL A 160 -2.40 -34.03 -6.21
CA VAL A 160 -2.46 -34.46 -7.60
C VAL A 160 -3.79 -34.05 -8.24
N ASN A 161 -3.69 -33.25 -9.30
CA ASN A 161 -4.79 -32.67 -10.05
C ASN A 161 -4.92 -33.41 -11.40
N ARG A 162 -5.32 -34.69 -11.38
CA ARG A 162 -5.48 -35.56 -12.58
C ARG A 162 -6.75 -35.31 -13.36
N SER A 163 -6.70 -35.42 -14.69
CA SER A 163 -7.91 -35.52 -15.53
C SER A 163 -8.83 -36.64 -15.05
N GLY A 164 -10.11 -36.58 -15.40
CA GLY A 164 -11.11 -37.55 -14.95
C GLY A 164 -12.28 -37.68 -15.92
N THR A 165 -13.28 -38.48 -15.57
CA THR A 165 -14.43 -38.75 -16.46
C THR A 165 -15.24 -37.50 -16.83
N LYS A 166 -15.18 -36.44 -16.01
CA LYS A 166 -15.83 -35.15 -16.28
C LYS A 166 -14.89 -34.09 -16.89
N ARG A 167 -13.61 -34.41 -17.10
CA ARG A 167 -12.57 -33.45 -17.45
C ARG A 167 -11.44 -34.10 -18.25
N SER A 168 -11.25 -33.69 -19.50
CA SER A 168 -10.19 -34.22 -20.38
C SER A 168 -8.76 -33.84 -19.96
N GLU A 169 -8.56 -32.66 -19.35
CA GLU A 169 -7.22 -32.13 -19.04
C GLU A 169 -7.04 -31.80 -17.55
N ALA A 170 -5.80 -31.73 -17.05
CA ALA A 170 -5.59 -31.21 -15.69
C ALA A 170 -5.98 -29.72 -15.59
N ARG A 171 -6.37 -29.23 -14.40
CA ARG A 171 -6.59 -27.77 -14.19
C ARG A 171 -5.27 -27.02 -14.17
N SER A 172 -4.24 -27.69 -13.67
CA SER A 172 -2.89 -27.16 -13.58
C SER A 172 -2.03 -27.74 -14.70
N PRO A 173 -1.18 -26.94 -15.36
CA PRO A 173 -0.18 -27.42 -16.31
C PRO A 173 0.79 -28.45 -15.70
N THR A 174 1.06 -28.36 -14.40
CA THR A 174 1.96 -29.28 -13.67
C THR A 174 1.23 -30.53 -13.16
N SER A 175 -0.09 -30.64 -13.37
CA SER A 175 -0.96 -31.66 -12.75
C SER A 175 -0.90 -31.69 -11.22
N LEU A 176 -0.41 -30.62 -10.59
CA LEU A 176 -0.36 -30.42 -9.14
C LEU A 176 -1.11 -29.15 -8.76
N GLU A 177 -1.72 -29.18 -7.59
CA GLU A 177 -2.45 -28.08 -6.98
C GLU A 177 -1.97 -27.91 -5.55
N THR A 178 -1.67 -26.67 -5.18
CA THR A 178 -1.29 -26.32 -3.82
C THR A 178 -2.55 -26.14 -2.97
N VAL A 179 -2.68 -26.93 -1.91
CA VAL A 179 -3.76 -26.78 -0.92
C VAL A 179 -3.18 -26.22 0.37
N VAL A 180 -3.92 -25.31 1.01
CA VAL A 180 -3.56 -24.72 2.29
C VAL A 180 -4.65 -25.03 3.30
N ALA A 181 -4.32 -25.75 4.37
CA ALA A 181 -5.19 -25.92 5.53
C ALA A 181 -4.78 -24.93 6.62
N PHE A 182 -5.73 -24.27 7.25
CA PHE A 182 -5.45 -23.23 8.23
C PHE A 182 -6.58 -23.09 9.26
N THR A 183 -6.22 -22.70 10.48
CA THR A 183 -7.18 -22.42 11.56
C THR A 183 -7.92 -21.11 11.34
N SER A 184 -9.03 -20.92 12.06
CA SER A 184 -9.89 -19.73 11.91
C SER A 184 -9.15 -18.40 12.05
N ASP A 185 -8.20 -18.31 12.97
CA ASP A 185 -7.38 -17.14 13.21
C ASP A 185 -6.36 -16.82 12.10
N ARG A 186 -6.22 -17.66 11.07
CA ARG A 186 -5.33 -17.42 9.91
C ARG A 186 -6.07 -17.00 8.62
N LEU A 187 -7.38 -16.71 8.67
CA LEU A 187 -8.17 -16.36 7.49
C LEU A 187 -7.64 -15.11 6.76
N ILE A 188 -7.20 -14.09 7.50
CA ILE A 188 -6.61 -12.87 6.90
C ILE A 188 -5.29 -13.18 6.17
N ASP A 189 -4.45 -14.05 6.73
CA ASP A 189 -3.20 -14.46 6.08
C ASP A 189 -3.49 -15.20 4.77
N TYR A 190 -4.47 -16.11 4.79
CA TYR A 190 -4.90 -16.78 3.56
C TYR A 190 -5.45 -15.79 2.51
N ALA A 191 -6.20 -14.78 2.92
CA ALA A 191 -6.65 -13.74 2.01
C ALA A 191 -5.48 -12.93 1.40
N ARG A 192 -4.43 -12.64 2.18
CA ARG A 192 -3.21 -12.00 1.69
C ARG A 192 -2.44 -12.88 0.71
N LEU A 193 -2.36 -14.19 0.98
CA LEU A 193 -1.79 -15.18 0.06
C LEU A 193 -2.51 -15.14 -1.29
N GLU A 194 -3.84 -15.24 -1.31
CA GLU A 194 -4.62 -15.25 -2.55
C GLU A 194 -4.53 -13.91 -3.32
N ARG A 195 -4.47 -12.78 -2.61
CA ARG A 195 -4.24 -11.46 -3.21
C ARG A 195 -2.90 -11.43 -3.94
N ARG A 196 -1.82 -11.91 -3.29
CA ARG A 196 -0.49 -11.98 -3.89
C ARG A 196 -0.43 -12.98 -5.05
N ALA A 197 -1.02 -14.16 -4.88
CA ALA A 197 -1.09 -15.19 -5.90
C ALA A 197 -1.77 -14.69 -7.18
N THR A 198 -2.90 -13.98 -7.03
CA THR A 198 -3.64 -13.41 -8.16
C THR A 198 -2.87 -12.25 -8.80
N ALA A 199 -2.36 -11.30 -8.01
CA ALA A 199 -1.66 -10.13 -8.52
C ALA A 199 -0.39 -10.50 -9.31
N LEU A 200 0.38 -11.47 -8.81
CA LEU A 200 1.63 -11.93 -9.43
C LEU A 200 1.43 -13.09 -10.41
N ARG A 201 0.19 -13.60 -10.56
CA ARG A 201 -0.14 -14.77 -11.36
C ARG A 201 0.77 -15.96 -11.05
N LEU A 202 0.94 -16.25 -9.75
CA LEU A 202 1.82 -17.32 -9.30
C LEU A 202 1.33 -18.66 -9.87
N ASP A 203 2.27 -19.46 -10.38
CA ASP A 203 2.03 -20.86 -10.71
C ASP A 203 1.97 -21.71 -9.43
N PRO A 204 1.54 -22.99 -9.50
CA PRO A 204 1.40 -23.82 -8.30
C PRO A 204 2.67 -23.96 -7.46
N PRO A 205 3.88 -24.19 -8.03
CA PRO A 205 5.12 -24.23 -7.25
C PRO A 205 5.46 -22.92 -6.54
N LEU A 206 5.28 -21.77 -7.19
CA LEU A 206 5.51 -20.46 -6.57
C LEU A 206 4.46 -20.16 -5.50
N ARG A 207 3.20 -20.53 -5.72
CA ARG A 207 2.13 -20.44 -4.71
C ARG A 207 2.44 -21.34 -3.51
N PHE A 208 2.92 -22.55 -3.73
CA PHE A 208 3.36 -23.48 -2.66
C PHE A 208 4.46 -22.85 -1.81
N SER A 209 5.52 -22.39 -2.46
CA SER A 209 6.67 -21.78 -1.78
C SER A 209 6.26 -20.54 -0.99
N THR A 210 5.38 -19.70 -1.55
CA THR A 210 4.83 -18.52 -0.87
C THR A 210 3.98 -18.93 0.34
N ALA A 211 3.13 -19.94 0.21
CA ALA A 211 2.30 -20.43 1.31
C ALA A 211 3.13 -21.06 2.44
N ILE A 212 4.20 -21.79 2.13
CA ILE A 212 5.15 -22.32 3.13
C ILE A 212 5.82 -21.17 3.89
N ALA A 213 6.28 -20.13 3.19
CA ALA A 213 6.90 -18.97 3.83
C ALA A 213 5.95 -18.21 4.78
N MET A 214 4.63 -18.35 4.61
CA MET A 214 3.63 -17.74 5.49
C MET A 214 3.29 -18.61 6.72
N ALA A 215 3.82 -19.84 6.82
CA ALA A 215 3.60 -20.70 7.98
C ALA A 215 4.20 -20.11 9.25
N ASP A 216 5.41 -19.57 9.16
CA ASP A 216 6.09 -18.90 10.28
C ASP A 216 5.46 -17.54 10.57
N ARG A 217 4.73 -17.42 11.68
CA ARG A 217 4.29 -16.10 12.18
C ARG A 217 5.46 -15.16 12.51
N ALA A 218 6.65 -15.74 12.70
CA ALA A 218 7.90 -15.03 12.99
C ALA A 218 8.60 -14.49 11.74
N LEU A 219 8.25 -14.99 10.55
CA LEU A 219 8.49 -14.25 9.32
C LEU A 219 7.42 -13.17 9.30
N PRO A 220 7.77 -11.90 9.46
CA PRO A 220 6.81 -10.84 9.22
C PRO A 220 6.26 -11.10 7.82
N ASN A 221 4.95 -11.32 7.70
CA ASN A 221 4.23 -10.97 6.48
C ASN A 221 4.53 -9.50 6.24
N GLU A 222 5.71 -9.10 5.73
CA GLU A 222 6.22 -7.73 5.92
C GLU A 222 5.08 -6.73 5.69
N PRO A 223 4.43 -6.20 6.74
CA PRO A 223 3.95 -4.86 6.61
C PRO A 223 5.23 -4.10 6.31
N THR A 224 5.21 -3.19 5.36
CA THR A 224 6.30 -2.22 5.21
C THR A 224 6.73 -1.83 6.63
N PRO A 225 8.00 -2.07 7.03
CA PRO A 225 8.41 -1.89 8.41
C PRO A 225 7.89 -0.52 8.85
N ARG A 226 7.03 -0.53 9.88
CA ARG A 226 6.37 0.69 10.32
C ARG A 226 7.47 1.72 10.55
N HIS A 227 7.29 2.90 9.99
CA HIS A 227 8.31 3.94 10.08
C HIS A 227 8.58 4.20 11.57
N VAL A 228 9.83 4.48 11.95
CA VAL A 228 10.20 4.66 13.38
C VAL A 228 9.29 5.67 14.11
N LEU A 229 8.78 6.67 13.39
CA LEU A 229 7.82 7.64 13.93
C LEU A 229 6.42 7.05 14.15
N GLU A 230 5.96 6.12 13.33
CA GLU A 230 4.70 5.40 13.54
C GLU A 230 4.75 4.57 14.83
N GLU A 231 5.89 3.91 15.08
CA GLU A 231 6.13 3.17 16.32
C GLU A 231 6.21 4.09 17.54
N GLN A 232 7.04 5.14 17.47
CA GLN A 232 7.25 6.08 18.58
C GLN A 232 5.98 6.84 18.97
N PHE A 233 5.16 7.23 17.99
CA PHE A 233 3.93 7.98 18.24
C PHE A 233 2.73 7.08 18.50
N ALA A 234 2.85 5.77 18.26
CA ALA A 234 1.73 4.83 18.28
C ALA A 234 0.55 5.30 17.39
N LEU A 235 0.88 5.80 16.20
CA LEU A 235 -0.04 6.33 15.18
C LEU A 235 0.37 5.80 13.81
N THR A 236 -0.58 5.67 12.88
CA THR A 236 -0.23 5.36 11.48
C THR A 236 0.26 6.59 10.73
N GLY A 237 0.93 6.38 9.61
CA GLY A 237 1.38 7.44 8.72
C GLY A 237 0.24 8.35 8.29
N GLU A 238 -0.94 7.82 8.02
CA GLU A 238 -2.14 8.62 7.71
C GLU A 238 -2.53 9.52 8.88
N GLN A 239 -2.62 8.98 10.09
CA GLN A 239 -2.94 9.76 11.30
C GLN A 239 -1.90 10.85 11.59
N ILE A 240 -0.61 10.55 11.34
CA ILE A 240 0.47 11.53 11.48
C ILE A 240 0.31 12.65 10.43
N LEU A 241 0.04 12.30 9.17
CA LEU A 241 -0.20 13.26 8.09
C LEU A 241 -1.45 14.12 8.34
N ASP A 242 -2.51 13.55 8.89
CA ASP A 242 -3.71 14.29 9.30
C ASP A 242 -3.43 15.28 10.43
N ILE A 243 -2.62 14.89 11.42
CA ILE A 243 -2.19 15.81 12.49
C ILE A 243 -1.34 16.95 11.92
N ILE A 244 -0.44 16.66 10.96
CA ILE A 244 0.36 17.67 10.26
C ILE A 244 -0.56 18.61 9.46
N GLY A 245 -1.51 18.05 8.69
CA GLY A 245 -2.45 18.80 7.85
C GLY A 245 -3.41 19.67 8.66
N GLY A 246 -3.88 19.18 9.81
CA GLY A 246 -4.77 19.90 10.72
C GLY A 246 -4.10 21.02 11.52
N ARG A 247 -2.76 21.14 11.49
CA ARG A 247 -2.00 22.12 12.28
C ARG A 247 -1.12 22.99 11.39
N ASN A 248 -1.54 24.25 11.18
CA ASN A 248 -0.84 25.21 10.31
C ASN A 248 0.68 25.29 10.52
N ARG A 249 1.16 25.32 11.77
CA ARG A 249 2.60 25.41 12.06
C ARG A 249 3.38 24.17 11.59
N LEU A 250 2.82 22.97 11.77
CA LEU A 250 3.44 21.72 11.31
C LEU A 250 3.41 21.65 9.79
N SER A 251 2.26 21.99 9.18
CA SER A 251 2.13 22.01 7.72
C SER A 251 3.10 22.99 7.05
N VAL A 252 3.40 24.14 7.67
CA VAL A 252 4.42 25.08 7.16
C VAL A 252 5.84 24.50 7.30
N ALA A 253 6.17 23.91 8.46
CA ALA A 253 7.48 23.30 8.67
C ALA A 253 7.74 22.14 7.69
N VAL A 254 6.77 21.24 7.53
CA VAL A 254 6.87 20.11 6.59
C VAL A 254 7.00 20.60 5.15
N ARG A 255 6.28 21.65 4.74
CA ARG A 255 6.45 22.26 3.41
C ARG A 255 7.86 22.82 3.18
N GLY A 256 8.51 23.36 4.22
CA GLY A 256 9.93 23.74 4.19
C GLY A 256 10.81 22.53 3.88
N GLY A 257 10.75 21.52 4.75
CA GLY A 257 11.58 20.31 4.61
C GLY A 257 11.34 19.52 3.32
N VAL A 258 10.11 19.52 2.79
CA VAL A 258 9.81 18.90 1.48
C VAL A 258 10.42 19.70 0.32
N ALA A 259 10.42 21.03 0.39
CA ALA A 259 11.09 21.86 -0.61
C ALA A 259 12.61 21.64 -0.60
N GLU A 260 13.21 21.56 0.59
CA GLU A 260 14.63 21.22 0.75
C GLU A 260 14.94 19.84 0.16
N TYR A 261 14.14 18.81 0.45
CA TYR A 261 14.31 17.47 -0.12
C TYR A 261 14.28 17.48 -1.66
N HIS A 262 13.35 18.22 -2.26
CA HIS A 262 13.28 18.34 -3.72
C HIS A 262 14.45 19.13 -4.31
N LEU A 263 14.92 20.16 -3.60
CA LEU A 263 16.08 20.94 -4.01
C LEU A 263 17.35 20.09 -3.99
N GLU A 264 17.58 19.36 -2.90
CA GLU A 264 18.72 18.44 -2.74
C GLU A 264 18.81 17.49 -3.93
N LYS A 265 17.71 16.79 -4.21
CA LYS A 265 17.63 15.88 -5.37
C LYS A 265 17.92 16.59 -6.69
N GLN A 266 17.36 17.78 -6.90
CA GLN A 266 17.60 18.53 -8.14
C GLN A 266 19.07 18.95 -8.27
N LEU A 267 19.71 19.40 -7.19
CA LEU A 267 21.12 19.80 -7.19
C LEU A 267 22.04 18.60 -7.37
N SER A 268 21.78 17.48 -6.69
CA SER A 268 22.58 16.25 -6.83
C SER A 268 22.51 15.65 -8.23
N ASP A 269 21.39 15.82 -8.92
CA ASP A 269 21.19 15.34 -10.29
C ASP A 269 21.61 16.40 -11.36
N ALA A 270 22.04 17.61 -10.96
CA ALA A 270 22.33 18.70 -11.88
C ALA A 270 23.73 18.59 -12.51
N PRO A 271 23.86 18.68 -13.85
CA PRO A 271 25.16 18.83 -14.49
C PRO A 271 25.89 20.09 -13.98
N GLY A 272 27.18 20.00 -13.70
CA GLY A 272 27.96 21.13 -13.15
C GLY A 272 28.06 21.12 -11.62
N VAL A 273 27.36 20.22 -10.93
CA VAL A 273 27.41 20.07 -9.47
C VAL A 273 28.18 18.80 -9.08
N ALA A 274 29.26 18.97 -8.32
CA ALA A 274 30.12 17.88 -7.87
C ALA A 274 29.62 17.23 -6.57
N SER A 275 29.16 18.04 -5.61
CA SER A 275 28.60 17.55 -4.34
C SER A 275 27.58 18.51 -3.74
N VAL A 276 26.66 17.94 -2.94
CA VAL A 276 25.63 18.66 -2.20
C VAL A 276 25.59 18.08 -0.79
N ASP A 277 25.80 18.94 0.20
CA ASP A 277 25.76 18.59 1.61
C ASP A 277 24.63 19.37 2.28
N ARG A 278 23.61 18.65 2.77
CA ARG A 278 22.51 19.26 3.53
C ARG A 278 22.93 19.52 4.97
N LEU A 279 22.63 20.71 5.47
CA LEU A 279 22.90 21.12 6.83
C LEU A 279 21.63 21.07 7.68
N ASP A 280 21.73 20.47 8.86
CA ASP A 280 20.67 20.45 9.88
C ASP A 280 21.19 21.09 11.17
N VAL A 281 21.71 22.31 11.04
CA VAL A 281 22.29 23.09 12.13
C VAL A 281 21.57 24.42 12.24
N ASP A 282 21.04 24.69 13.44
CA ASP A 282 20.35 25.94 13.73
C ASP A 282 21.19 27.16 13.35
N ALA A 283 20.57 28.09 12.61
CA ALA A 283 21.13 29.35 12.14
C ALA A 283 22.22 29.27 11.06
N MET A 284 22.46 28.10 10.46
CA MET A 284 23.16 27.98 9.18
C MET A 284 22.19 28.03 8.00
N HIS A 285 22.75 28.16 6.80
CA HIS A 285 22.02 27.96 5.54
C HIS A 285 21.76 26.46 5.30
N ASP A 286 20.88 26.15 4.36
CA ASP A 286 20.35 24.78 4.21
C ASP A 286 21.31 23.81 3.48
N PHE A 287 22.12 24.30 2.53
CA PHE A 287 23.01 23.45 1.72
C PHE A 287 24.38 24.07 1.43
N ASP A 288 25.43 23.27 1.58
CA ASP A 288 26.74 23.49 0.98
C ASP A 288 26.81 22.78 -0.37
N VAL A 289 27.14 23.51 -1.44
CA VAL A 289 27.21 22.97 -2.79
C VAL A 289 28.60 23.24 -3.37
N THR A 290 29.24 22.20 -3.90
CA THR A 290 30.49 22.33 -4.65
C THR A 290 30.22 22.05 -6.12
N LEU A 291 30.62 22.97 -6.99
CA LEU A 291 30.53 22.81 -8.44
C LEU A 291 31.70 21.99 -8.99
N ASP A 292 31.58 21.52 -10.24
CA ASP A 292 32.60 20.71 -10.92
C ASP A 292 33.96 21.43 -11.08
N ASP A 293 33.96 22.76 -11.11
CA ASP A 293 35.16 23.60 -11.17
C ASP A 293 35.80 23.87 -9.79
N GLY A 294 35.19 23.35 -8.71
CA GLY A 294 35.61 23.54 -7.33
C GLY A 294 35.02 24.78 -6.65
N THR A 295 34.16 25.55 -7.33
CA THR A 295 33.46 26.68 -6.72
C THR A 295 32.53 26.20 -5.62
N PHE A 296 32.63 26.83 -4.45
CA PHE A 296 31.82 26.52 -3.28
C PHE A 296 30.72 27.56 -3.08
N VAL A 297 29.49 27.11 -2.80
CA VAL A 297 28.30 27.95 -2.74
C VAL A 297 27.41 27.54 -1.57
N ARG A 298 27.04 28.51 -0.75
CA ARG A 298 26.07 28.34 0.34
C ARG A 298 24.67 28.70 -0.15
N VAL A 299 23.74 27.75 -0.06
CA VAL A 299 22.39 27.89 -0.62
C VAL A 299 21.33 27.83 0.48
N GLU A 300 20.44 28.82 0.51
CA GLU A 300 19.25 28.87 1.36
C GLU A 300 18.00 28.47 0.55
N CYS A 301 17.22 27.51 1.03
CA CYS A 301 15.96 27.10 0.45
C CYS A 301 14.78 27.88 1.06
N LYS A 302 13.93 28.44 0.20
CA LYS A 302 12.70 29.12 0.65
C LYS A 302 11.52 28.83 -0.28
N ASN A 303 10.34 28.69 0.30
CA ASN A 303 9.11 28.57 -0.47
C ASN A 303 8.62 29.93 -0.98
N ALA A 304 8.32 30.02 -2.28
CA ALA A 304 7.70 31.20 -2.86
C ALA A 304 6.25 31.38 -2.40
N SER A 305 5.80 32.63 -2.33
CA SER A 305 4.42 33.00 -2.05
C SER A 305 3.48 32.42 -3.12
N PRO A 306 2.32 31.88 -2.72
CA PRO A 306 1.34 31.32 -3.66
C PRO A 306 0.70 32.38 -4.57
N LYS A 307 0.73 33.65 -4.17
CA LYS A 307 0.18 34.76 -4.97
C LYS A 307 1.28 35.48 -5.73
N ALA A 308 1.10 35.58 -7.05
CA ALA A 308 1.84 36.51 -7.89
C ALA A 308 1.50 37.96 -7.53
N THR A 309 2.42 38.85 -7.82
CA THR A 309 2.19 40.31 -7.83
C THR A 309 1.28 40.68 -9.01
N ALA A 310 0.79 41.92 -9.03
CA ALA A 310 0.00 42.42 -10.17
C ALA A 310 0.75 42.37 -11.51
N GLY A 311 2.08 42.36 -11.48
CA GLY A 311 2.94 42.22 -12.66
C GLY A 311 3.27 40.77 -13.04
N GLY A 312 2.67 39.77 -12.39
CA GLY A 312 2.88 38.34 -12.69
C GLY A 312 4.08 37.70 -11.99
N GLU A 313 4.98 38.50 -11.41
CA GLU A 313 6.14 37.99 -10.68
C GLU A 313 5.77 37.36 -9.33
N PHE A 314 6.49 36.31 -8.95
CA PHE A 314 6.39 35.73 -7.62
C PHE A 314 7.31 36.44 -6.61
N LYS A 315 7.11 36.14 -5.33
CA LYS A 315 7.92 36.69 -4.23
C LYS A 315 8.31 35.59 -3.27
N VAL A 316 9.46 35.74 -2.63
CA VAL A 316 9.94 34.83 -1.59
C VAL A 316 10.23 35.63 -0.32
N GLU A 317 9.90 35.05 0.82
CA GLU A 317 10.16 35.66 2.12
C GLU A 317 11.49 35.13 2.68
N VAL A 318 12.46 36.03 2.85
CA VAL A 318 13.82 35.73 3.30
C VAL A 318 14.04 36.39 4.68
N GLN A 319 13.27 35.93 5.66
CA GLN A 319 13.43 36.33 7.07
C GLN A 319 13.15 35.16 8.01
N LYS A 320 13.75 35.21 9.20
CA LYS A 320 13.50 34.26 10.28
C LYS A 320 12.12 34.52 10.89
N THR A 321 11.56 33.50 11.55
CA THR A 321 10.21 33.58 12.14
C THR A 321 10.16 34.43 13.42
N ARG A 322 11.31 34.58 14.11
CA ARG A 322 11.43 35.28 15.39
C ARG A 322 12.68 36.17 15.42
N ALA A 323 12.60 37.26 16.17
CA ALA A 323 13.74 38.07 16.56
C ALA A 323 14.25 37.62 17.95
N SER A 324 15.55 37.73 18.17
CA SER A 324 16.17 37.66 19.48
C SER A 324 15.67 38.79 20.38
N LYS A 325 15.57 38.51 21.68
CA LYS A 325 15.08 39.49 22.66
C LYS A 325 16.03 40.69 22.72
N GLY A 326 15.50 41.88 22.42
CA GLY A 326 16.28 43.12 22.44
C GLY A 326 17.05 43.44 21.15
N ASP A 327 16.97 42.58 20.13
CA ASP A 327 17.58 42.81 18.82
C ASP A 327 16.57 42.53 17.69
N PRO A 328 15.81 43.55 17.24
CA PRO A 328 14.88 43.41 16.13
C PRO A 328 15.54 43.02 14.80
N ALA A 329 16.82 43.35 14.60
CA ALA A 329 17.53 43.10 13.34
C ALA A 329 17.86 41.62 13.14
N SER A 330 18.02 40.86 14.23
CA SER A 330 18.31 39.41 14.22
C SER A 330 17.29 38.55 13.46
N ARG A 331 16.09 39.08 13.20
CA ARG A 331 15.07 38.40 12.38
C ARG A 331 15.45 38.38 10.90
N PHE A 332 16.23 39.34 10.43
CA PHE A 332 16.62 39.45 9.04
C PHE A 332 17.97 38.77 8.83
N TYR A 333 18.15 38.11 7.69
CA TYR A 333 19.42 37.47 7.39
C TYR A 333 20.50 38.51 7.08
N PRO A 334 21.71 38.34 7.62
CA PRO A 334 22.90 39.05 7.13
C PRO A 334 23.08 38.91 5.62
N ALA A 335 23.62 39.95 4.99
CA ALA A 335 23.92 39.98 3.56
C ALA A 335 24.90 38.88 3.10
N ASP A 336 25.67 38.31 4.02
CA ASP A 336 26.73 37.33 3.82
C ASP A 336 26.39 35.96 4.45
N ALA A 337 25.16 35.76 4.92
CA ALA A 337 24.74 34.52 5.57
C ALA A 337 24.81 33.30 4.62
N PHE A 338 24.51 33.52 3.35
CA PHE A 338 24.54 32.55 2.26
C PHE A 338 24.80 33.29 0.95
N ASP A 339 25.18 32.55 -0.09
CA ASP A 339 25.56 33.12 -1.39
C ASP A 339 24.35 33.17 -2.33
N VAL A 340 23.45 32.18 -2.25
CA VAL A 340 22.28 32.03 -3.13
C VAL A 340 21.02 31.71 -2.34
N VAL A 341 19.87 32.25 -2.79
CA VAL A 341 18.55 31.76 -2.38
C VAL A 341 17.95 30.93 -3.51
N ALA A 342 17.56 29.69 -3.19
CA ALA A 342 16.77 28.82 -4.04
C ALA A 342 15.28 28.95 -3.67
N ALA A 343 14.51 29.62 -4.51
CA ALA A 343 13.08 29.81 -4.32
C ALA A 343 12.26 28.68 -4.96
N CYS A 344 11.57 27.88 -4.15
CA CYS A 344 10.67 26.82 -4.60
C CYS A 344 9.35 27.42 -5.12
N LEU A 345 9.01 27.13 -6.38
CA LEU A 345 7.81 27.62 -7.07
C LEU A 345 6.60 26.69 -6.96
N PHE A 346 6.64 25.65 -6.12
CA PHE A 346 5.53 24.69 -6.01
C PHE A 346 4.23 25.34 -5.57
N SER A 347 4.25 26.22 -4.56
CA SER A 347 3.04 26.89 -4.06
C SER A 347 2.28 27.69 -5.13
N PRO A 348 2.93 28.50 -5.98
CA PRO A 348 2.25 29.21 -7.06
C PRO A 348 1.99 28.39 -8.33
N THR A 349 2.78 27.35 -8.64
CA THR A 349 2.72 26.67 -9.96
C THR A 349 2.24 25.22 -9.92
N GLY A 350 2.24 24.59 -8.75
CA GLY A 350 2.03 23.15 -8.58
C GLY A 350 3.19 22.28 -9.07
N ARG A 351 4.35 22.87 -9.40
CA ARG A 351 5.53 22.16 -9.92
C ARG A 351 6.73 22.35 -8.99
N TRP A 352 7.48 21.29 -8.75
CA TRP A 352 8.74 21.32 -8.01
C TRP A 352 9.85 21.92 -8.88
N GLN A 353 9.79 23.24 -9.06
CA GLN A 353 10.75 24.04 -9.81
C GLN A 353 11.37 25.07 -8.89
N PHE A 354 12.63 25.41 -9.16
CA PHE A 354 13.38 26.35 -8.35
C PHE A 354 13.94 27.47 -9.23
N ARG A 355 14.04 28.66 -8.62
CA ARG A 355 14.72 29.83 -9.19
C ARG A 355 15.82 30.24 -8.23
N PHE A 356 16.99 30.56 -8.76
CA PHE A 356 18.19 30.85 -7.98
C PHE A 356 18.54 32.34 -8.09
N GLY A 357 18.66 33.03 -6.96
CA GLY A 357 19.01 34.45 -6.91
C GLY A 357 20.27 34.69 -6.08
N LEU A 358 21.20 35.49 -6.62
CA LEU A 358 22.42 35.90 -5.91
C LEU A 358 22.08 36.84 -4.75
N THR A 359 22.54 36.49 -3.54
CA THR A 359 22.31 37.28 -2.33
C THR A 359 22.99 38.65 -2.38
N ALA A 360 24.05 38.78 -3.18
CA ALA A 360 24.73 40.04 -3.43
C ALA A 360 23.83 41.09 -4.11
N GLU A 361 22.92 40.66 -4.98
CA GLU A 361 22.04 41.51 -5.78
C GLU A 361 20.69 41.80 -5.12
N MET A 362 20.39 41.12 -4.01
CA MET A 362 19.11 41.26 -3.33
C MET A 362 18.96 42.61 -2.62
N PRO A 363 17.78 43.25 -2.72
CA PRO A 363 17.42 44.41 -1.92
C PRO A 363 17.73 44.26 -0.43
N ARG A 364 18.36 45.29 0.15
CA ARG A 364 18.70 45.40 1.58
C ARG A 364 17.54 45.98 2.39
N HIS A 365 17.53 45.70 3.69
CA HIS A 365 16.55 46.26 4.62
C HIS A 365 16.76 47.77 4.77
N LYS A 366 15.67 48.54 4.79
CA LYS A 366 15.72 50.02 4.83
C LYS A 366 16.40 50.55 6.10
N ASP A 367 16.11 49.94 7.23
CA ASP A 367 16.63 50.35 8.55
C ASP A 367 17.88 49.58 8.98
N PHE A 368 18.22 48.48 8.29
CA PHE A 368 19.35 47.59 8.62
C PHE A 368 20.12 47.24 7.33
N PRO A 369 20.98 48.14 6.82
CA PRO A 369 21.56 48.01 5.48
C PRO A 369 22.43 46.76 5.27
N ASP A 370 22.96 46.18 6.35
CA ASP A 370 23.73 44.94 6.37
C ASP A 370 22.84 43.68 6.36
N ARG A 371 21.51 43.86 6.32
CA ARG A 371 20.52 42.79 6.29
C ARG A 371 19.75 42.77 4.98
N LEU A 372 19.26 41.58 4.60
CA LEU A 372 18.34 41.42 3.48
C LEU A 372 16.96 42.02 3.80
N ALA A 373 16.33 42.61 2.80
CA ALA A 373 14.90 42.91 2.89
C ALA A 373 14.11 41.60 3.05
N PRO A 374 13.02 41.59 3.83
CA PRO A 374 12.31 40.36 4.14
C PRO A 374 11.59 39.76 2.94
N ILE A 375 11.25 40.55 1.93
CA ILE A 375 10.55 40.08 0.73
C ILE A 375 11.42 40.38 -0.48
N GLN A 376 11.75 39.33 -1.22
CA GLN A 376 12.50 39.39 -2.47
C GLN A 376 11.57 39.06 -3.64
N ARG A 377 11.67 39.83 -4.73
CA ARG A 377 10.93 39.56 -5.98
C ARG A 377 11.72 38.53 -6.78
N ILE A 378 11.03 37.50 -7.28
CA ILE A 378 11.61 36.50 -8.18
C ILE A 378 11.42 37.05 -9.59
N THR A 379 12.47 37.65 -10.13
CA THR A 379 12.49 38.28 -11.46
C THR A 379 13.09 37.33 -12.50
N ASP A 380 13.05 37.73 -13.77
CA ASP A 380 13.68 36.98 -14.87
C ASP A 380 15.23 36.91 -14.76
N ALA A 381 15.83 37.71 -13.87
CA ALA A 381 17.26 37.64 -13.57
C ALA A 381 17.61 36.44 -12.67
N TRP A 382 16.62 35.81 -12.02
CA TRP A 382 16.86 34.60 -11.24
C TRP A 382 17.04 33.42 -12.18
N ALA A 383 18.17 32.72 -12.04
CA ALA A 383 18.54 31.61 -12.91
C ALA A 383 17.65 30.37 -12.69
N GLU A 384 17.58 29.52 -13.71
CA GLU A 384 16.83 28.25 -13.65
C GLU A 384 17.64 27.11 -13.03
N SER A 385 18.97 27.23 -13.00
CA SER A 385 19.88 26.28 -12.38
C SER A 385 21.02 27.01 -11.67
N LEU A 386 21.57 26.39 -10.63
CA LEU A 386 22.68 26.96 -9.86
C LEU A 386 23.95 27.17 -10.72
N PRO A 387 24.40 26.23 -11.58
CA PRO A 387 25.58 26.46 -12.41
C PRO A 387 25.41 27.65 -13.37
N SER A 388 24.22 27.80 -13.97
CA SER A 388 23.95 28.91 -14.90
C SER A 388 23.98 30.30 -14.25
N LEU A 389 23.85 30.36 -12.92
CA LEU A 389 23.94 31.61 -12.15
C LEU A 389 25.38 32.05 -11.88
N ILE A 390 26.33 31.10 -11.88
CA ILE A 390 27.72 31.35 -11.47
C ILE A 390 28.62 31.56 -12.68
N ASP A 391 28.24 30.98 -13.83
CA ASP A 391 28.91 31.20 -15.13
C ASP A 391 28.57 32.57 -15.77
N SER A 392 27.60 33.30 -15.23
CA SER A 392 27.11 34.61 -15.71
C SER A 392 27.74 35.77 -14.93
#